data_AF-G4TMF8-F1
#
_entry.id   AF-G4TMF8-F1
#
_cell.length_a   1.000
_cell.length_b   1.000
_cell.length_c   1.000
_cell.angle_alpha   90.00
_cell.angle_beta   90.00
_cell.angle_gamma   90.00
#
_symmetry.space_group_name_H-M   'P 1'
#
loop_
_entity.id
_entity.type
_entity.pdbx_description
1 polymer ?
#
loop_
_entity_poly.entity_id
_entity_poly.type
_entity_poly.pdbx_seq_one_letter_code
_entity_poly.pdbx_strand_id
1 'polypeptide(L)'
;MHMLACPKLETVRISGSIGGLNILASSSASELDYGHITLESTPIIITGRDWSSLRTLTFFGDCTPMLCGLDSLRQLSLWSQSLVATMILYLAMHPSELPLLDTLGLHACPEWDILFIMLEKRLFAQTYGIKPIENLIFARAIPMRIKHSLASLLAGHIFPRPSNYELSIQGNLELFLDTNM
;
A
#
# COMPACT_ATOMS: atom_id res chain seq x y z
N MET A 1 -15.75 -0.19 -22.25
CA MET A 1 -14.84 0.73 -21.55
C MET A 1 -15.33 2.15 -21.76
N HIS A 2 -15.69 2.83 -20.69
CA HIS A 2 -16.12 4.23 -20.64
C HIS A 2 -14.96 5.06 -20.10
N MET A 3 -14.39 5.91 -20.95
CA MET A 3 -13.37 6.87 -20.54
C MET A 3 -14.04 8.13 -20.02
N LEU A 4 -13.65 8.56 -18.83
CA LEU A 4 -14.09 9.83 -18.25
C LEU A 4 -13.35 10.96 -18.96
N ALA A 5 -13.93 11.45 -20.06
CA ALA A 5 -13.38 12.56 -20.83
C ALA A 5 -13.74 13.90 -20.16
N CYS A 6 -13.20 14.16 -18.97
CA CYS A 6 -13.28 15.47 -18.34
C CYS A 6 -11.85 16.04 -18.16
N PRO A 7 -11.45 17.05 -18.94
CA PRO A 7 -10.07 17.53 -19.01
C PRO A 7 -9.58 18.21 -17.72
N LYS A 8 -10.45 18.41 -16.74
CA LYS A 8 -10.14 18.99 -15.42
C LYS A 8 -10.51 18.08 -14.25
N LEU A 9 -10.71 16.78 -14.52
CA LEU A 9 -11.05 15.83 -13.48
C LEU A 9 -9.78 15.44 -12.73
N GLU A 10 -9.55 16.08 -11.58
CA GLU A 10 -8.37 15.82 -10.73
C GLU A 10 -8.57 14.59 -9.84
N THR A 11 -9.77 14.47 -9.27
CA THR A 11 -10.13 13.40 -8.33
C THR A 11 -11.31 12.60 -8.85
N VAL A 12 -11.18 11.27 -8.80
CA VAL A 12 -12.26 10.32 -9.09
C VAL A 12 -12.55 9.51 -7.84
N ARG A 13 -13.80 9.54 -7.39
CA ARG A 13 -14.26 8.68 -6.30
C ARG A 13 -15.30 7.70 -6.82
N ILE A 14 -15.00 6.42 -6.70
CA ILE A 14 -15.86 5.32 -7.09
C ILE A 14 -16.15 4.50 -5.85
N SER A 15 -17.42 4.38 -5.50
CA SER A 15 -17.87 3.56 -4.37
C SER A 15 -19.13 2.80 -4.77
N GLY A 16 -19.18 1.49 -4.50
CA GLY A 16 -20.37 0.69 -4.77
C GLY A 16 -20.09 -0.82 -4.85
N SER A 17 -21.11 -1.59 -5.20
CA SER A 17 -21.03 -3.05 -5.36
C SER A 17 -20.68 -3.49 -6.79
N ILE A 18 -20.55 -2.56 -7.74
CA ILE A 18 -20.33 -2.90 -9.15
C ILE A 18 -18.83 -2.78 -9.47
N GLY A 19 -18.29 -3.73 -10.24
CA GLY A 19 -16.91 -3.74 -10.77
C GLY A 19 -16.62 -2.63 -11.78
N GLY A 20 -16.91 -1.38 -11.41
CA GLY A 20 -16.91 -0.22 -12.30
C GLY A 20 -15.52 0.13 -12.85
N LEU A 21 -14.43 -0.25 -12.18
CA LEU A 21 -13.07 0.06 -12.64
C LEU A 21 -12.67 -0.69 -13.92
N ASN A 22 -13.15 -1.92 -14.12
CA ASN A 22 -12.91 -2.63 -15.39
C ASN A 22 -13.59 -1.94 -16.58
N ILE A 23 -14.50 -1.01 -16.28
CA ILE A 23 -15.26 -0.25 -17.26
C ILE A 23 -14.75 1.19 -17.32
N LEU A 24 -14.26 1.78 -16.24
CA LEU A 24 -13.92 3.21 -16.12
C LEU A 24 -12.42 3.49 -16.22
N ALA A 25 -12.05 4.53 -16.98
CA ALA A 25 -10.68 5.01 -17.13
C ALA A 25 -10.62 6.54 -17.09
N SER A 26 -9.49 7.11 -16.68
CA SER A 26 -9.24 8.55 -16.73
C SER A 26 -7.75 8.85 -16.92
N SER A 27 -7.41 9.51 -18.03
CA SER A 27 -6.04 9.92 -18.32
C SER A 27 -5.61 11.21 -17.59
N SER A 28 -6.57 12.00 -17.10
CA SER A 28 -6.32 13.28 -16.41
C SER A 28 -6.37 13.19 -14.89
N ALA A 29 -7.06 12.19 -14.33
CA ALA A 29 -7.21 12.05 -12.89
C ALA A 29 -5.88 11.74 -12.20
N SER A 30 -5.54 12.55 -11.21
CA SER A 30 -4.39 12.36 -10.33
C SER A 30 -4.72 11.58 -9.08
N GLU A 31 -5.99 11.52 -8.70
CA GLU A 31 -6.44 10.84 -7.48
C GLU A 31 -7.59 9.89 -7.76
N LEU A 32 -7.52 8.69 -7.19
CA LEU A 32 -8.56 7.68 -7.27
C LEU A 32 -8.85 7.12 -5.87
N ASP A 33 -10.06 7.37 -5.40
CA ASP A 33 -10.63 6.72 -4.23
C ASP A 33 -11.57 5.61 -4.70
N TYR A 34 -11.18 4.35 -4.48
CA TYR A 34 -11.99 3.20 -4.87
C TYR A 34 -12.46 2.40 -3.68
N GLY A 35 -13.77 2.28 -3.52
CA GLY A 35 -14.41 1.45 -2.51
C GLY A 35 -15.31 0.38 -3.10
N HIS A 36 -15.13 -0.88 -2.67
CA HIS A 36 -15.93 -2.01 -3.14
C HIS A 36 -16.38 -2.90 -2.01
N ILE A 37 -17.68 -3.20 -2.00
CA ILE A 37 -18.34 -4.03 -0.99
C ILE A 37 -19.06 -5.15 -1.76
N THR A 38 -18.43 -6.32 -1.93
CA THR A 38 -19.10 -7.49 -2.53
C THR A 38 -18.64 -8.83 -1.94
N LEU A 39 -19.46 -9.86 -2.16
CA LEU A 39 -19.18 -11.27 -1.86
C LEU A 39 -18.49 -12.02 -3.01
N GLU A 40 -18.45 -11.47 -4.23
CA GLU A 40 -17.91 -12.14 -5.42
C GLU A 40 -16.67 -11.43 -5.98
N SER A 41 -15.53 -12.11 -5.85
CA SER A 41 -14.18 -11.59 -6.03
C SER A 41 -13.76 -11.55 -7.51
N THR A 42 -14.31 -10.64 -8.30
CA THR A 42 -13.63 -10.31 -9.57
C THR A 42 -12.39 -9.48 -9.26
N PRO A 43 -11.20 -9.86 -9.78
CA PRO A 43 -10.00 -9.05 -9.57
C PRO A 43 -10.19 -7.70 -10.25
N ILE A 44 -9.97 -6.63 -9.48
CA ILE A 44 -9.98 -5.26 -9.99
C ILE A 44 -8.62 -5.00 -10.63
N ILE A 45 -8.61 -4.60 -11.90
CA ILE A 45 -7.37 -4.29 -12.59
C ILE A 45 -7.27 -2.78 -12.75
N ILE A 46 -6.22 -2.18 -12.19
CA ILE A 46 -5.89 -0.76 -12.39
C ILE A 46 -4.56 -0.69 -13.15
N THR A 47 -4.64 -0.18 -14.37
CA THR A 47 -3.47 -0.05 -15.24
C THR A 47 -3.09 1.41 -15.44
N GLY A 48 -1.79 1.70 -15.55
CA GLY A 48 -1.32 3.05 -15.92
C GLY A 48 -1.63 3.43 -17.36
N ARG A 49 -2.04 2.50 -18.23
CA ARG A 49 -2.61 2.83 -19.54
C ARG A 49 -3.91 3.63 -19.37
N ASP A 50 -4.73 3.20 -18.41
CA ASP A 50 -6.07 3.75 -18.18
C ASP A 50 -6.06 4.93 -17.20
N TRP A 51 -4.99 5.00 -16.39
CA TRP A 51 -4.81 5.93 -15.28
C TRP A 51 -3.39 6.52 -15.28
N SER A 52 -2.96 7.06 -16.42
CA SER A 52 -1.57 7.49 -16.66
C SER A 52 -1.08 8.63 -15.76
N SER A 53 -1.98 9.49 -15.32
CA SER A 53 -1.68 10.62 -14.45
C SER A 53 -1.88 10.32 -12.96
N LEU A 54 -2.26 9.09 -12.61
CA LEU A 54 -2.62 8.73 -11.24
C LEU A 54 -1.42 8.80 -10.29
N ARG A 55 -1.55 9.60 -9.25
CA ARG A 55 -0.52 9.84 -8.22
C ARG A 55 -0.94 9.31 -6.86
N THR A 56 -2.23 9.37 -6.55
CA THR A 56 -2.79 8.95 -5.27
C THR A 56 -3.86 7.89 -5.52
N LEU A 57 -3.74 6.77 -4.84
CA LEU A 57 -4.69 5.66 -4.93
C LEU A 57 -5.09 5.22 -3.52
N THR A 58 -6.38 5.28 -3.24
CA THR A 58 -6.95 4.82 -1.97
C THR A 58 -7.91 3.66 -2.22
N PHE A 59 -7.71 2.55 -1.52
CA PHE A 59 -8.57 1.37 -1.61
C PHE A 59 -9.33 1.10 -0.32
N PHE A 60 -10.65 1.03 -0.44
CA PHE A 60 -11.61 0.75 0.62
C PHE A 60 -12.41 -0.51 0.28
N GLY A 61 -11.89 -1.70 0.56
CA GLY A 61 -12.63 -2.94 0.27
C GLY A 61 -11.82 -4.20 0.56
N ASP A 62 -12.42 -5.35 0.36
CA ASP A 62 -11.77 -6.64 0.66
C ASP A 62 -11.18 -7.34 -0.58
N CYS A 63 -11.31 -6.72 -1.75
CA CYS A 63 -10.82 -7.26 -3.01
C CYS A 63 -9.38 -6.83 -3.29
N THR A 64 -8.50 -7.78 -3.57
CA THR A 64 -7.12 -7.50 -3.97
C THR A 64 -7.06 -6.92 -5.38
N PRO A 65 -6.57 -5.68 -5.57
CA PRO A 65 -6.38 -5.12 -6.90
C PRO A 65 -5.12 -5.68 -7.55
N MET A 66 -5.16 -5.85 -8.85
CA MET A 66 -3.99 -6.01 -9.70
C MET A 66 -3.57 -4.62 -10.18
N LEU A 67 -2.42 -4.15 -9.72
CA LEU A 67 -1.82 -2.87 -10.11
C LEU A 67 -0.75 -3.13 -11.17
N CYS A 68 -0.76 -2.40 -12.29
CA CYS A 68 0.22 -2.61 -13.35
C CYS A 68 0.58 -1.31 -14.07
N GLY A 69 1.88 -1.02 -14.19
CA GLY A 69 2.39 0.12 -14.95
C GLY A 69 1.96 1.48 -14.42
N LEU A 70 1.64 1.59 -13.12
CA LEU A 70 1.27 2.83 -12.45
C LEU A 70 2.53 3.62 -12.05
N ASP A 71 3.34 3.99 -13.05
CA ASP A 71 4.67 4.54 -12.84
C ASP A 71 4.65 5.93 -12.17
N SER A 72 3.56 6.67 -12.34
CA SER A 72 3.32 7.98 -11.74
C SER A 72 2.84 7.93 -10.28
N LEU A 73 2.49 6.74 -9.76
CA LEU A 73 1.87 6.60 -8.45
C LEU A 73 2.89 6.91 -7.34
N ARG A 74 2.52 7.80 -6.42
CA ARG A 74 3.34 8.29 -5.30
C ARG A 74 2.79 7.87 -3.96
N GLN A 75 1.46 7.82 -3.84
CA GLN A 75 0.77 7.48 -2.61
C GLN A 75 -0.22 6.32 -2.83
N LEU A 76 -0.11 5.31 -1.97
CA LEU A 76 -1.04 4.18 -1.90
C LEU A 76 -1.58 4.07 -0.47
N SER A 77 -2.90 4.05 -0.30
CA SER A 77 -3.54 3.94 1.00
C SER A 77 -4.52 2.76 1.04
N LEU A 78 -4.36 1.86 2.01
CA LEU A 78 -5.02 0.55 2.08
C LEU A 78 -5.81 0.41 3.39
N TRP A 79 -7.09 0.07 3.29
CA TRP A 79 -8.00 0.12 4.45
C TRP A 79 -8.36 -1.22 5.09
N SER A 80 -8.36 -2.32 4.34
CA SER A 80 -8.69 -3.64 4.89
C SER A 80 -7.45 -4.46 5.23
N GLN A 81 -7.62 -5.43 6.13
CA GLN A 81 -6.55 -6.34 6.53
C GLN A 81 -6.03 -7.19 5.35
N SER A 82 -6.95 -7.71 4.53
CA SER A 82 -6.60 -8.53 3.36
C SER A 82 -5.84 -7.72 2.31
N LEU A 83 -6.24 -6.46 2.07
CA LEU A 83 -5.53 -5.55 1.18
C LEU A 83 -4.11 -5.27 1.67
N VAL A 84 -3.98 -4.90 2.95
CA VAL A 84 -2.67 -4.58 3.55
C VAL A 84 -1.74 -5.79 3.43
N ALA A 85 -2.18 -6.98 3.84
CA ALA A 85 -1.35 -8.18 3.79
C ALA A 85 -0.93 -8.53 2.35
N THR A 86 -1.90 -8.55 1.42
CA THR A 86 -1.64 -8.97 0.04
C THR A 86 -0.77 -7.96 -0.71
N MET A 87 -1.00 -6.66 -0.53
CA MET A 87 -0.21 -5.61 -1.20
C MET A 87 1.19 -5.48 -0.64
N ILE A 88 1.38 -5.58 0.67
CA ILE A 88 2.74 -5.57 1.24
C ILE A 88 3.53 -6.79 0.73
N LEU A 89 2.91 -7.97 0.69
CA LEU A 89 3.54 -9.16 0.13
C LEU A 89 3.87 -8.98 -1.37
N TYR A 90 2.93 -8.46 -2.15
CA TYR A 90 3.15 -8.17 -3.57
C TYR A 90 4.33 -7.23 -3.79
N LEU A 91 4.39 -6.10 -3.06
CA LEU A 91 5.50 -5.15 -3.14
C LEU A 91 6.82 -5.74 -2.64
N ALA A 92 6.79 -6.67 -1.67
CA ALA A 92 7.97 -7.41 -1.24
C ALA A 92 8.49 -8.39 -2.31
N MET A 93 7.61 -8.95 -3.12
CA MET A 93 7.99 -9.83 -4.23
C MET A 93 8.44 -9.05 -5.47
N HIS A 94 7.89 -7.86 -5.67
CA HIS A 94 8.12 -7.02 -6.85
C HIS A 94 8.55 -5.60 -6.44
N PRO A 95 9.76 -5.41 -5.90
CA PRO A 95 10.20 -4.11 -5.36
C PRO A 95 10.28 -3.00 -6.41
N SER A 96 10.40 -3.35 -7.70
CA SER A 96 10.44 -2.41 -8.83
C SER A 96 9.06 -1.93 -9.30
N GLU A 97 7.98 -2.55 -8.84
CA GLU A 97 6.63 -2.08 -9.14
C GLU A 97 6.35 -0.78 -8.40
N LEU A 98 5.51 0.06 -9.02
CA LEU A 98 5.17 1.40 -8.53
C LEU A 98 6.44 2.21 -8.25
N PRO A 99 7.33 2.42 -9.23
CA PRO A 99 8.70 2.91 -9.02
C PRO A 99 8.80 4.26 -8.29
N LEU A 100 7.78 5.12 -8.38
CA LEU A 100 7.74 6.43 -7.72
C LEU A 100 6.97 6.46 -6.39
N LEU A 101 6.47 5.31 -5.92
CA LEU A 101 5.75 5.21 -4.65
C LEU A 101 6.70 5.56 -3.51
N ASP A 102 6.33 6.58 -2.74
CA ASP A 102 7.08 7.09 -1.59
C ASP A 102 6.25 7.12 -0.30
N THR A 103 4.93 7.01 -0.42
CA THR A 103 4.00 7.14 0.70
C THR A 103 3.07 5.94 0.73
N LEU A 104 3.09 5.18 1.83
CA LEU A 104 2.26 4.01 2.04
C LEU A 104 1.41 4.18 3.30
N GLY A 105 0.09 4.25 3.11
CA GLY A 105 -0.91 4.29 4.17
C GLY A 105 -1.46 2.91 4.49
N LEU A 106 -1.27 2.45 5.72
CA LEU A 106 -1.70 1.15 6.23
C LEU A 106 -2.72 1.37 7.35
N HIS A 107 -4.01 1.35 7.02
CA HIS A 107 -5.07 1.57 8.01
C HIS A 107 -5.49 0.29 8.74
N ALA A 108 -4.98 -0.88 8.31
CA ALA A 108 -5.01 -2.14 9.03
C ALA A 108 -3.60 -2.55 9.51
N CYS A 109 -3.49 -3.47 10.46
CA CYS A 109 -2.20 -3.86 11.03
C CYS A 109 -1.45 -4.75 10.02
N PRO A 110 -0.27 -4.35 9.53
CA PRO A 110 0.48 -5.21 8.62
C PRO A 110 1.09 -6.40 9.35
N GLU A 111 1.47 -7.40 8.56
CA GLU A 111 2.50 -8.35 8.99
C GLU A 111 3.84 -7.60 8.98
N TRP A 112 4.31 -7.26 10.19
CA TRP A 112 5.48 -6.41 10.37
C TRP A 112 6.72 -7.00 9.71
N ASP A 113 6.86 -8.31 9.78
CA ASP A 113 7.98 -9.02 9.24
C ASP A 113 8.02 -8.86 7.70
N ILE A 114 6.91 -9.05 6.98
CA ILE A 114 6.83 -8.81 5.54
C ILE A 114 7.04 -7.33 5.20
N LEU A 115 6.51 -6.40 6.01
CA LEU A 115 6.73 -4.97 5.82
C LEU A 115 8.23 -4.61 5.86
N PHE A 116 8.98 -5.16 6.81
CA PHE A 116 10.44 -4.95 6.87
C PHE A 116 11.14 -5.47 5.61
N ILE A 117 10.81 -6.70 5.18
CA ILE A 117 11.38 -7.30 3.96
C ILE A 117 11.07 -6.43 2.74
N MET A 118 9.85 -5.91 2.63
CA MET A 118 9.44 -5.02 1.54
C MET A 118 10.29 -3.76 1.51
N LEU A 119 10.42 -3.08 2.65
CA LEU A 119 11.21 -1.84 2.77
C LEU A 119 12.69 -2.10 2.45
N GLU A 120 13.29 -3.14 3.03
CA GLU A 120 14.69 -3.51 2.79
C GLU A 120 14.96 -3.78 1.31
N LYS A 121 14.15 -4.64 0.67
CA LYS A 121 14.28 -4.93 -0.76
C LYS A 121 14.14 -3.68 -1.62
N ARG A 122 13.23 -2.79 -1.26
CA ARG A 122 13.03 -1.53 -1.98
C ARG A 122 14.18 -0.55 -1.78
N LEU A 123 14.80 -0.53 -0.60
CA LEU A 123 16.03 0.23 -0.35
C LEU A 123 17.16 -0.24 -1.29
N PHE A 124 17.35 -1.56 -1.46
CA PHE A 124 18.33 -2.08 -2.41
C PHE A 124 17.99 -1.73 -3.87
N ALA A 125 16.71 -1.73 -4.21
CA ALA A 125 16.23 -1.39 -5.55
C ALA A 125 16.46 0.09 -5.93
N GLN A 126 16.81 0.97 -4.99
CA GLN A 126 17.15 2.37 -5.28
C GLN A 126 18.27 2.52 -6.31
N THR A 127 19.21 1.57 -6.33
CA THR A 127 20.30 1.52 -7.32
C THR A 127 19.79 1.43 -8.77
N TYR A 128 18.54 1.02 -8.96
CA TYR A 128 17.85 0.92 -10.25
C TYR A 128 16.81 2.04 -10.47
N GLY A 129 16.88 3.13 -9.71
CA GLY A 129 15.99 4.28 -9.86
C GLY A 129 14.62 4.13 -9.18
N ILE A 130 14.45 3.12 -8.33
CA ILE A 130 13.23 2.95 -7.53
C ILE A 130 13.27 3.90 -6.34
N LYS A 131 12.20 4.67 -6.15
CA LYS A 131 12.09 5.59 -5.01
C LYS A 131 11.87 4.80 -3.71
N PRO A 132 12.62 5.09 -2.62
CA PRO A 132 12.34 4.49 -1.33
C PRO A 132 10.99 4.95 -0.78
N ILE A 133 10.41 4.16 0.11
CA ILE A 133 9.30 4.64 0.95
C ILE A 133 9.88 5.64 1.95
N GLU A 134 9.36 6.85 1.94
CA GLU A 134 9.73 7.95 2.83
C GLU A 134 8.69 8.11 3.95
N ASN A 135 7.43 7.78 3.68
CA ASN A 135 6.33 7.99 4.60
C ASN A 135 5.51 6.70 4.80
N LEU A 136 5.44 6.25 6.05
CA LEU A 136 4.49 5.22 6.49
C LEU A 136 3.43 5.87 7.38
N ILE A 137 2.17 5.75 6.96
CA ILE A 137 1.02 6.28 7.69
C ILE A 137 0.26 5.09 8.29
N PHE A 138 0.06 5.10 9.61
CA PHE A 138 -0.70 4.05 10.31
C PHE A 138 -1.93 4.65 10.97
N ALA A 139 -3.07 3.96 10.87
CA ALA A 139 -4.29 4.35 11.59
C ALA A 139 -4.29 3.91 13.07
N ARG A 140 -3.31 3.08 13.48
CA ARG A 140 -3.19 2.54 14.84
C ARG A 140 -1.79 2.81 15.39
N ALA A 141 -1.69 2.83 16.72
CA ALA A 141 -0.40 2.94 17.39
C ALA A 141 0.51 1.77 17.03
N ILE A 142 1.78 2.08 16.76
CA ILE A 142 2.83 1.11 16.45
C ILE A 142 3.56 0.77 17.76
N PRO A 143 3.85 -0.51 18.04
CA PRO A 143 4.71 -0.88 19.17
C PRO A 143 6.05 -0.13 19.12
N MET A 144 6.50 0.41 20.26
CA MET A 144 7.65 1.33 20.31
C MET A 144 8.93 0.73 19.71
N ARG A 145 9.20 -0.55 19.98
CA ARG A 145 10.34 -1.30 19.42
C ARG A 145 10.31 -1.34 17.89
N ILE A 146 9.13 -1.53 17.31
CA ILE A 146 8.93 -1.59 15.86
C ILE A 146 9.08 -0.19 15.26
N LYS A 147 8.53 0.83 15.93
CA LYS A 147 8.60 2.24 15.48
C LYS A 147 10.05 2.71 15.28
N HIS A 148 10.94 2.41 16.21
CA HIS A 148 12.35 2.78 16.09
C HIS A 148 13.00 2.11 14.86
N SER A 149 12.85 0.79 14.72
CA SER A 149 13.44 0.06 13.61
C SER A 149 12.87 0.46 12.25
N LEU A 150 11.56 0.77 12.17
CA LEU A 150 10.95 1.33 10.96
C LEU A 150 11.51 2.72 10.63
N ALA A 151 11.65 3.60 11.61
CA ALA A 151 12.22 4.94 11.39
C ALA A 151 13.65 4.87 10.86
N SER A 152 14.47 3.93 11.38
CA SER A 152 15.81 3.70 10.87
C SER A 152 15.82 3.19 9.42
N LEU A 153 14.93 2.25 9.08
CA LEU A 153 14.78 1.76 7.71
C LEU A 153 14.36 2.87 6.74
N LEU A 154 13.38 3.72 7.12
CA LEU A 154 12.95 4.86 6.30
C LEU A 154 14.06 5.89 6.09
N ALA A 155 14.98 6.03 7.04
CA ALA A 155 16.19 6.84 6.90
C ALA A 155 17.28 6.18 6.02
N GLY A 156 17.02 4.99 5.48
CA GLY A 156 17.96 4.25 4.64
C GLY A 156 18.98 3.41 5.40
N HIS A 157 18.82 3.24 6.71
CA HIS A 157 19.72 2.42 7.53
C HIS A 157 19.19 0.99 7.66
N ILE A 158 19.96 0.02 7.18
CA ILE A 158 19.68 -1.39 7.37
C ILE A 158 20.25 -1.83 8.72
N PHE A 159 19.36 -2.08 9.68
CA PHE A 159 19.70 -2.59 11.01
C PHE A 159 19.38 -4.08 11.11
N PRO A 160 19.96 -4.81 12.10
CA PRO A 160 19.49 -6.14 12.44
C PRO A 160 17.99 -6.12 12.70
N ARG A 161 17.25 -6.91 11.91
CA ARG A 161 15.80 -7.04 12.02
C ARG A 161 15.45 -7.58 13.42
N PRO A 162 14.38 -7.09 14.06
CA PRO A 162 13.85 -7.74 15.25
C PRO A 162 13.54 -9.21 14.96
N SER A 163 13.58 -10.05 15.98
CA SER A 163 13.25 -11.47 15.81
C SER A 163 11.83 -11.64 15.25
N ASN A 164 11.59 -12.74 14.53
CA ASN A 164 10.24 -13.04 14.01
C ASN A 164 9.19 -13.10 15.15
N TYR A 165 9.61 -13.45 16.37
CA TYR A 165 8.76 -13.40 17.56
C TYR A 165 8.32 -11.97 17.89
N GLU A 166 9.25 -11.02 17.92
CA GLU A 166 8.97 -9.61 18.20
C GLU A 166 8.11 -8.93 17.12
N LEU A 167 8.18 -9.45 15.89
CA LEU A 167 7.38 -9.00 14.75
C LEU A 167 6.03 -9.70 14.64
N SER A 168 5.85 -10.82 15.34
CA SER A 168 4.59 -11.57 15.32
C SER A 168 3.47 -10.84 16.05
N ILE A 169 2.22 -11.18 15.70
CA ILE A 169 1.04 -10.71 16.44
C ILE A 169 1.12 -11.14 17.91
N GLN A 170 1.57 -12.37 18.17
CA GLN A 170 1.68 -12.94 19.52
C GLN A 170 2.63 -12.13 20.41
N GLY A 171 3.86 -11.90 19.94
CA GLY A 171 4.85 -11.14 20.70
C GLY A 171 4.44 -9.67 20.90
N ASN A 172 3.61 -9.11 20.00
CA ASN A 172 3.04 -7.77 20.18
C ASN A 172 1.87 -7.76 21.18
N LEU A 173 1.01 -8.78 21.17
CA LEU A 173 -0.11 -8.91 22.13
C LEU A 173 0.40 -9.04 23.57
N GLU A 174 1.45 -9.82 23.79
CA GLU A 174 2.04 -9.99 25.13
C GLU A 174 2.54 -8.66 25.71
N LEU A 175 3.15 -7.78 24.92
CA LEU A 175 3.52 -6.44 25.38
C LEU A 175 2.32 -5.57 25.80
N PHE A 176 1.20 -5.68 25.07
CA PHE A 176 -0.03 -4.95 25.39
C PHE A 176 -0.71 -5.50 26.66
N LEU A 177 -0.48 -6.77 26.99
CA LEU A 177 -1.03 -7.40 28.19
C LEU A 177 -0.11 -7.21 29.41
N ASP A 178 1.21 -7.13 29.20
CA ASP A 178 2.23 -6.87 30.23
C ASP A 178 2.22 -5.43 30.75
N THR A 179 1.45 -4.51 30.14
CA THR A 179 1.29 -3.14 30.64
C THR A 179 0.42 -3.04 31.91
N ASN A 180 0.11 -4.18 32.55
CA ASN A 180 -0.59 -4.31 33.83
C ASN A 180 0.31 -4.78 35.01
N MET A 181 1.63 -4.58 34.95
CA MET A 181 2.53 -4.72 36.12
C MET A 181 3.23 -3.42 36.47
#